data_AF-A0AAV6DKY0-F1
#
_entry.id   AF-A0AAV6DKY0-F1
#
_cell.length_a   1.000
_cell.length_b   1.000
_cell.length_c   1.000
_cell.angle_alpha   90.00
_cell.angle_beta   90.00
_cell.angle_gamma   90.00
#
_symmetry.space_group_name_H-M   'P 1'
#
loop_
_entity.id
_entity.type
_entity.pdbx_description
1 polymer ?
#
loop_
_entity_poly.entity_id
_entity_poly.type
_entity_poly.pdbx_seq_one_letter_code
_entity_poly.pdbx_strand_id
1 'polypeptide(L)'
;MTAFPIEEVACQVAVEADAPVGEPLRPETKAAIENAESDPQTVDRRCVRCTEEQARELVEYFDRAAATLELRGDYERSTSCAQAAEVIRRTLHGRVTTT
;
A
#
# COMPACT_ATOMS: atom_id res chain seq x y z
N MET A 1 -7.65 10.74 9.94
CA MET A 1 -7.27 9.42 9.41
C MET A 1 -8.06 9.14 8.14
N THR A 2 -7.46 8.44 7.19
CA THR A 2 -8.02 8.17 5.85
C THR A 2 -8.02 6.67 5.63
N ALA A 3 -9.08 6.14 5.04
CA ALA A 3 -9.11 4.75 4.57
C ALA A 3 -8.67 4.69 3.11
N PHE A 4 -7.73 3.81 2.81
CA PHE A 4 -7.28 3.53 1.45
C PHE A 4 -7.63 2.07 1.10
N PRO A 5 -8.40 1.83 0.02
CA PRO A 5 -8.66 0.49 -0.46
C PRO A 5 -7.42 -0.02 -1.20
N ILE A 6 -6.65 -0.91 -0.58
CA ILE A 6 -5.39 -1.43 -1.10
C ILE A 6 -5.56 -2.91 -1.44
N GLU A 7 -5.01 -3.36 -2.57
CA GLU A 7 -5.02 -4.77 -2.97
C GLU A 7 -4.46 -5.67 -1.87
N GLU A 8 -5.14 -6.78 -1.59
CA GLU A 8 -4.73 -7.72 -0.55
C GLU A 8 -3.30 -8.24 -0.79
N VAL A 9 -2.96 -8.51 -2.05
CA VAL A 9 -1.60 -8.92 -2.46
C VAL A 9 -0.56 -7.85 -2.09
N ALA A 10 -0.86 -6.56 -2.28
CA ALA A 10 0.03 -5.49 -1.88
C ALA A 10 0.16 -5.41 -0.35
N CYS A 11 -0.95 -5.57 0.40
CA CYS A 11 -0.89 -5.65 1.86
C CYS A 11 -0.03 -6.83 2.34
N GLN A 12 -0.11 -7.99 1.68
CA GLN A 12 0.72 -9.16 1.99
C GLN A 12 2.20 -8.85 1.78
N VAL A 13 2.56 -8.26 0.63
CA VAL A 13 3.95 -7.82 0.33
C VAL A 13 4.50 -6.86 1.39
N ALA A 14 3.65 -6.03 1.99
CA ALA A 14 4.06 -5.08 3.02
C ALA A 14 4.26 -5.70 4.42
N VAL A 15 3.64 -6.84 4.69
CA VAL A 15 3.76 -7.52 5.99
C VAL A 15 4.70 -8.72 5.98
N GLU A 16 5.03 -9.25 4.79
CA GLU A 16 6.01 -10.32 4.58
C GLU A 16 7.35 -9.97 5.25
N ALA A 17 7.98 -10.99 5.85
CA ALA A 17 9.26 -10.84 6.56
C ALA A 17 10.43 -10.57 5.59
N ASP A 18 10.33 -11.09 4.36
CA ASP A 18 11.25 -10.83 3.26
C ASP A 18 10.70 -9.69 2.41
N ALA A 19 10.65 -8.49 2.99
CA ALA A 19 10.20 -7.31 2.26
C ALA A 19 11.09 -7.17 1.01
N PRO A 20 10.51 -7.00 -0.19
CA PRO A 20 11.30 -6.88 -1.42
C PRO A 20 12.20 -5.64 -1.40
N VAL A 21 11.91 -4.68 -0.51
CA VAL A 21 12.64 -3.43 -0.31
C VAL A 21 13.54 -3.51 0.92
N GLY A 22 14.75 -2.92 0.82
CA GLY A 22 15.75 -2.97 1.90
C GLY A 22 15.42 -2.13 3.14
N GLU A 23 14.46 -1.21 3.06
CA GLU A 23 13.98 -0.41 4.18
C GLU A 23 12.54 -0.83 4.53
N PRO A 24 12.29 -1.40 5.73
CA PRO A 24 10.95 -1.78 6.14
C PRO A 24 10.09 -0.55 6.49
N LEU A 25 8.78 -0.72 6.41
CA LEU A 25 7.81 0.24 6.94
C LEU A 25 8.06 0.49 8.43
N ARG A 26 7.80 1.72 8.88
CA ARG A 26 7.71 2.04 10.31
C ARG A 26 6.70 1.10 10.99
N PRO A 27 6.94 0.71 12.26
CA PRO A 27 6.07 -0.22 12.98
C PRO A 27 4.61 0.22 13.01
N GLU A 28 4.37 1.52 13.13
CA GLU A 28 3.03 2.11 13.18
C GLU A 28 2.30 2.00 11.84
N THR A 29 3.03 2.16 10.74
CA THR A 29 2.51 2.03 9.36
C THR A 29 2.28 0.57 9.01
N LYS A 30 3.19 -0.32 9.42
CA LYS A 30 3.00 -1.78 9.30
C LYS A 30 1.77 -2.24 10.07
N ALA A 31 1.60 -1.79 11.32
CA ALA A 31 0.44 -2.11 12.14
C ALA A 31 -0.88 -1.64 11.50
N ALA A 32 -0.88 -0.51 10.78
CA ALA A 32 -2.07 -0.04 10.05
C ALA A 32 -2.49 -0.99 8.92
N ILE A 33 -1.54 -1.68 8.29
CA ILE A 33 -1.81 -2.71 7.27
C ILE A 33 -2.25 -4.02 7.92
N GLU A 34 -1.58 -4.44 9.00
CA GLU A 34 -1.90 -5.68 9.71
C GLU A 34 -3.30 -5.65 10.32
N ASN A 35 -3.75 -4.49 10.80
CA ASN A 35 -5.09 -4.28 11.34
C ASN A 35 -6.12 -3.86 10.28
N ALA A 36 -5.75 -3.84 8.99
CA ALA A 36 -6.66 -3.43 7.94
C ALA A 36 -7.77 -4.47 7.74
N GLU A 37 -9.01 -4.03 7.84
CA GLU A 37 -10.18 -4.86 7.61
C GLU A 37 -10.34 -5.13 6.11
N SER A 38 -10.85 -6.31 5.75
CA SER A 38 -11.26 -6.60 4.37
C SER A 38 -12.32 -5.59 3.91
N ASP A 39 -12.22 -5.17 2.66
CA ASP A 39 -13.21 -4.29 2.07
C ASP A 39 -14.53 -5.07 1.88
N PRO A 40 -15.67 -4.57 2.40
CA PRO A 40 -16.94 -5.29 2.36
C PRO A 40 -17.54 -5.39 0.95
N GLN A 41 -17.03 -4.62 -0.02
CA GLN A 41 -17.48 -4.63 -1.41
C GLN A 41 -16.56 -5.43 -2.32
N THR A 42 -15.31 -5.64 -1.92
CA THR A 42 -14.30 -6.34 -2.73
C THR A 42 -13.43 -7.24 -1.85
N VAL A 43 -13.54 -8.56 -2.03
CA VAL A 43 -12.77 -9.54 -1.25
C VAL A 43 -11.25 -9.42 -1.46
N ASP A 44 -10.82 -8.86 -2.58
CA ASP A 44 -9.41 -8.71 -2.97
C ASP A 44 -8.76 -7.41 -2.48
N ARG A 45 -9.44 -6.61 -1.64
CA ARG A 45 -8.89 -5.36 -1.10
C ARG A 45 -9.06 -5.26 0.41
N ARG A 46 -8.17 -4.50 1.05
CA ARG A 46 -8.20 -4.15 2.47
C ARG A 46 -8.29 -2.64 2.64
N CYS A 47 -9.09 -2.21 3.60
CA CYS A 47 -9.22 -0.82 4.00
C CYS A 47 -8.12 -0.45 5.01
N VAL A 48 -6.96 0.00 4.51
CA VAL A 48 -5.86 0.47 5.36
C VAL A 48 -6.19 1.87 5.87
N ARG A 49 -6.34 2.03 7.19
CA ARG A 49 -6.61 3.33 7.83
C ARG A 49 -5.34 3.93 8.40
N CYS A 50 -4.86 5.02 7.80
CA CYS A 50 -3.61 5.65 8.23
C CYS A 50 -3.66 7.19 8.18
N THR A 51 -2.63 7.84 8.72
CA THR A 51 -2.42 9.30 8.62
C THR A 51 -1.85 9.66 7.24
N GLU A 52 -1.80 10.95 6.93
CA GLU A 52 -1.19 11.39 5.66
C GLU A 52 0.31 11.09 5.59
N GLU A 53 1.04 11.21 6.71
CA GLU A 53 2.46 10.85 6.77
C GLU A 53 2.67 9.36 6.48
N GLN A 54 1.86 8.50 7.09
CA GLN A 54 1.87 7.06 6.84
C GLN A 54 1.46 6.75 5.39
N ALA A 55 0.49 7.47 4.82
CA ALA A 55 0.10 7.29 3.43
C ALA A 55 1.23 7.63 2.46
N ARG A 56 2.01 8.68 2.71
CA ARG A 56 3.19 9.03 1.90
C ARG A 56 4.26 7.96 2.01
N GLU A 57 4.51 7.45 3.21
CA GLU A 57 5.43 6.34 3.43
C GLU A 57 4.98 5.08 2.67
N LEU A 58 3.69 4.74 2.70
CA LEU A 58 3.13 3.62 1.94
C LEU A 58 3.33 3.78 0.44
N VAL A 59 3.15 4.98 -0.11
CA VAL A 59 3.42 5.24 -1.54
C VAL A 59 4.87 4.94 -1.88
N GLU A 60 5.82 5.47 -1.11
CA GLU A 60 7.23 5.24 -1.36
C GLU A 60 7.61 3.76 -1.24
N TYR A 61 7.05 3.07 -0.24
CA TYR A 61 7.25 1.64 -0.06
C TYR A 61 6.75 0.84 -1.27
N PHE A 62 5.50 1.09 -1.69
CA PHE A 62 4.88 0.34 -2.78
C PHE A 62 5.53 0.63 -4.14
N ASP A 63 5.96 1.86 -4.41
CA ASP A 63 6.70 2.18 -5.64
C ASP A 63 8.04 1.43 -5.70
N ARG A 64 8.79 1.39 -4.59
CA ARG A 64 10.06 0.64 -4.49
C ARG A 64 9.83 -0.88 -4.59
N ALA A 65 8.79 -1.38 -3.94
CA ALA A 65 8.42 -2.80 -3.97
C ALA A 65 8.03 -3.23 -5.38
N ALA A 66 7.20 -2.43 -6.07
CA ALA A 66 6.80 -2.68 -7.45
C ALA A 66 8.02 -2.79 -8.38
N ALA A 67 8.94 -1.82 -8.32
CA ALA A 67 10.16 -1.84 -9.11
C ALA A 67 11.04 -3.07 -8.80
N THR A 68 11.18 -3.44 -7.53
CA THR A 68 12.02 -4.59 -7.16
C THR A 68 11.40 -5.92 -7.58
N LEU A 69 10.09 -6.06 -7.44
CA LEU A 69 9.35 -7.26 -7.85
C LEU A 69 9.33 -7.41 -9.38
N GLU A 70 9.24 -6.31 -10.12
CA GLU A 70 9.36 -6.31 -11.58
C GLU A 70 10.71 -6.87 -12.03
N LEU A 71 11.81 -6.41 -11.39
CA LEU A 71 13.16 -6.91 -11.66
C LEU A 71 13.35 -8.39 -11.31
N ARG A 72 12.59 -8.91 -10.33
CA ARG A 72 12.58 -10.33 -9.94
C ARG A 72 11.68 -11.19 -10.84
N GLY A 73 10.86 -10.59 -11.71
CA GLY A 73 9.89 -11.28 -12.56
C GLY A 73 8.55 -11.57 -11.89
N ASP A 74 8.31 -11.05 -10.68
CA ASP A 74 7.05 -11.17 -9.95
C ASP A 74 6.05 -10.09 -10.40
N TYR A 75 5.62 -10.16 -11.66
CA TYR A 75 4.79 -9.14 -12.30
C TYR A 75 3.43 -8.94 -11.64
N GLU A 76 2.82 -10.01 -11.10
CA GLU A 76 1.53 -9.93 -10.40
C GLU A 76 1.65 -9.05 -9.15
N ARG A 77 2.58 -9.40 -8.24
CA ARG A 77 2.84 -8.64 -7.02
C ARG A 77 3.32 -7.22 -7.32
N SER A 78 4.16 -7.06 -8.36
CA SER A 78 4.60 -5.75 -8.83
C SER A 78 3.43 -4.86 -9.25
N THR A 79 2.51 -5.40 -10.05
CA THR A 79 1.32 -4.67 -10.52
C THR A 79 0.42 -4.29 -9.35
N SER A 80 0.19 -5.20 -8.40
CA SER A 80 -0.59 -4.89 -7.19
C SER A 80 0.06 -3.79 -6.35
N CYS A 81 1.39 -3.78 -6.19
CA CYS A 81 2.07 -2.69 -5.49
C CYS A 81 1.93 -1.35 -6.24
N ALA A 82 2.10 -1.34 -7.56
CA ALA A 82 1.96 -0.12 -8.35
C ALA A 82 0.53 0.45 -8.28
N GLN A 83 -0.48 -0.42 -8.34
CA GLN A 83 -1.89 -0.04 -8.19
C GLN A 83 -2.19 0.52 -6.80
N ALA A 84 -1.68 -0.10 -5.74
CA ALA A 84 -1.78 0.40 -4.37
C ALA A 84 -1.20 1.82 -4.21
N ALA A 85 0.01 2.05 -4.74
CA ALA A 85 0.65 3.37 -4.71
C ALA A 85 -0.19 4.42 -5.46
N GLU A 86 -0.74 4.05 -6.62
CA GLU A 86 -1.58 4.95 -7.41
C GLU A 86 -2.88 5.30 -6.70
N VAL A 87 -3.56 4.33 -6.08
CA VAL A 87 -4.78 4.55 -5.29
C VAL A 87 -4.51 5.55 -4.18
N ILE A 88 -3.44 5.35 -3.41
CA ILE A 88 -3.09 6.25 -2.31
C ILE A 88 -2.78 7.65 -2.84
N ARG A 89 -1.98 7.76 -3.91
CA ARG A 89 -1.67 9.06 -4.56
C ARG A 89 -2.93 9.78 -5.02
N ARG A 90 -3.85 9.10 -5.71
CA ARG A 90 -5.13 9.67 -6.18
C ARG A 90 -5.98 10.17 -5.01
N THR A 91 -6.08 9.39 -3.93
CA THR A 91 -6.85 9.77 -2.74
C THR A 91 -6.22 10.95 -2.00
N LEU A 92 -4.89 11.03 -1.93
CA LEU A 92 -4.17 12.18 -1.37
C LEU A 92 -4.38 13.44 -2.21
N HIS A 93 -4.22 13.36 -3.54
CA HIS A 93 -4.39 14.49 -4.46
C HIS A 93 -5.85 14.95 -4.59
N GLY A 94 -6.81 14.02 -4.63
CA GLY A 94 -8.24 14.33 -4.75
C GLY A 94 -8.83 15.09 -3.55
N ARG A 95 -8.13 15.08 -2.40
CA ARG A 95 -8.49 15.91 -1.24
C ARG A 95 -8.02 17.35 -1.35
N VAL A 96 -7.00 17.63 -2.15
CA VAL A 96 -6.45 18.99 -2.30
C VAL A 96 -7.35 19.88 -3.17
N THR A 97 -8.15 19.28 -4.05
CA THR A 97 -8.98 20.00 -5.03
C THR A 97 -10.41 20.30 -4.59
N THR A 98 -10.80 19.99 -3.34
CA THR A 98 -12.16 20.22 -2.80
C THR A 98 -12.24 21.41 -1.82
N THR A 99 -11.38 22.42 -2.01
CA THR A 99 -11.39 23.68 -1.25
C THR A 99 -11.88 24.84 -2.08
#